data_AF-A0A4Y9EP69-F1
#
_entry.id   AF-A0A4Y9EP69-F1
#
_cell.length_a   1.000
_cell.length_b   1.000
_cell.length_c   1.000
_cell.angle_alpha   90.00
_cell.angle_beta   90.00
_cell.angle_gamma   90.00
#
_symmetry.space_group_name_H-M   'P 1'
#
loop_
_entity.id
_entity.type
_entity.pdbx_description
1 polymer ?
#
loop_
_entity_poly.entity_id
_entity_poly.type
_entity_poly.pdbx_seq_one_letter_code
_entity_poly.pdbx_strand_id
1 'polypeptide(L)'
;MGKPVQFIVRASRLAVTATLLSVPAVAQVLTGPPADPKVKYSTPTPPGVGTPDRVETSLGTLRFTGGFPDKDTATKLWDNLDFQRAVQAYLLALPPVNQAANRNAVRALGPVNATIPIFENLVDSRSIFLTANDNTVYSWVWVDLTNGPLVVEIPPKSLGTVNDMWYRWVVDVGITGADKGAGGKYLFVPPGYTGAIPDGYTVVRPRTFNNWIVWRNFLVDGSTAPAVDLVRKYAKIYPLASAATPPASMNMVNLSGMPLNSVGPGSNGYWDLLNQVVQAEPADSLDPVTSGLFQSIGIVKGQPFAPDARMKKILDDAAKVGDATARTISFHARDRIGFYYEGSNWQLPFVGGYTFQTAPGALNLDGAAFYYFMATGVTPAMEEKMVGKGSQYAWTARDAKGESLDGGKSYRLHLPPNVPVKDFWSVIVYSDQTRSMIQTDQRQPSVSSQTKGLLVNKDGSVDVWFGPKAPAGKSINWVQTMPGTSWNTILRLYGPLEPWFAKTWRPSEIERID
;
A
#
# COMPACT_ATOMS: atom_id res chain seq x y z
N MET A 1 -27.28 -37.25 -61.41
CA MET A 1 -26.72 -38.61 -61.21
C MET A 1 -25.50 -38.49 -60.31
N GLY A 2 -25.39 -39.35 -59.30
CA GLY A 2 -24.22 -39.41 -58.40
C GLY A 2 -24.61 -39.26 -56.92
N LYS A 3 -24.84 -40.39 -56.25
CA LYS A 3 -25.18 -40.52 -54.82
C LYS A 3 -24.05 -39.97 -53.93
N PRO A 4 -24.34 -39.41 -52.73
CA PRO A 4 -23.32 -39.13 -51.74
C PRO A 4 -22.93 -40.40 -50.98
N VAL A 5 -21.63 -40.52 -50.70
CA VAL A 5 -20.97 -41.62 -50.00
C VAL A 5 -21.36 -41.60 -48.52
N GLN A 6 -21.89 -42.73 -48.02
CA GLN A 6 -22.07 -42.99 -46.58
C GLN A 6 -20.71 -43.27 -45.95
N PHE A 7 -20.26 -42.40 -45.03
CA PHE A 7 -19.31 -42.79 -44.00
C PHE A 7 -20.10 -43.22 -42.75
N ILE A 8 -20.03 -44.52 -42.47
CA ILE A 8 -20.53 -45.13 -41.23
C ILE A 8 -19.60 -44.68 -40.11
N VAL A 9 -20.05 -43.74 -39.28
CA VAL A 9 -19.47 -43.51 -37.95
C VAL A 9 -20.28 -44.36 -36.97
N ARG A 10 -19.67 -45.44 -36.47
CA ARG A 10 -20.19 -46.21 -35.34
C ARG A 10 -20.25 -45.28 -34.12
N ALA A 11 -21.44 -44.81 -33.77
CA ALA A 11 -21.68 -44.20 -32.47
C ALA A 11 -21.65 -45.29 -31.40
N SER A 12 -20.50 -45.46 -30.75
CA SER A 12 -20.40 -46.18 -29.49
C SER A 12 -21.22 -45.42 -28.44
N ARG A 13 -22.44 -45.88 -28.16
CA ARG A 13 -23.19 -45.46 -26.98
C ARG A 13 -22.46 -45.99 -25.75
N LEU A 14 -21.55 -45.18 -25.19
CA LEU A 14 -21.18 -45.33 -23.79
C LEU A 14 -22.41 -44.88 -22.99
N ALA A 15 -23.20 -45.85 -22.52
CA ALA A 15 -24.10 -45.61 -21.42
C ALA A 15 -23.24 -45.27 -20.19
N VAL A 16 -23.06 -43.97 -19.94
CA VAL A 16 -22.60 -43.49 -18.64
C VAL A 16 -23.79 -43.67 -17.71
N THR A 17 -23.83 -44.82 -17.05
CA THR A 17 -24.69 -45.03 -15.89
C THR A 17 -24.23 -44.02 -14.85
N ALA A 18 -24.94 -42.90 -14.74
CA ALA A 18 -24.75 -41.95 -13.67
C ALA A 18 -25.20 -42.62 -12.38
N THR A 19 -24.30 -43.34 -11.72
CA THR A 19 -24.48 -43.77 -10.35
C THR A 19 -24.48 -42.50 -9.52
N LEU A 20 -25.69 -42.00 -9.21
CA LEU A 20 -25.94 -41.06 -8.14
C LEU A 20 -25.44 -41.71 -6.84
N LEU A 21 -24.15 -41.56 -6.55
CA LEU A 21 -23.62 -41.74 -5.22
C LEU A 21 -24.19 -40.59 -4.39
N SER A 22 -25.37 -40.83 -3.83
CA SER A 22 -25.88 -40.04 -2.71
C SER A 22 -24.83 -40.14 -1.61
N VAL A 23 -23.96 -39.13 -1.49
CA VAL A 23 -23.16 -38.95 -0.28
C VAL A 23 -24.19 -38.76 0.83
N PRO A 24 -24.32 -39.69 1.78
CA PRO A 24 -25.25 -39.50 2.87
C PRO A 24 -24.80 -38.24 3.59
N ALA A 25 -25.71 -37.26 3.73
CA ALA A 25 -25.50 -36.16 4.65
C ALA A 25 -25.11 -36.80 5.99
N VAL A 26 -23.89 -36.53 6.45
CA VAL A 26 -23.40 -37.04 7.73
C VAL A 26 -24.14 -36.27 8.81
N ALA A 27 -25.38 -36.65 9.07
CA ALA A 27 -26.12 -36.19 10.23
C ALA A 27 -25.36 -36.68 11.47
N GLN A 28 -24.99 -35.77 12.37
CA GLN A 28 -24.41 -36.15 13.65
C GLN A 28 -25.42 -37.06 14.37
N VAL A 29 -25.04 -38.31 14.59
CA VAL A 29 -25.88 -39.27 15.31
C VAL A 29 -25.90 -38.87 16.78
N LEU A 30 -27.10 -38.58 17.31
CA LEU A 30 -27.33 -38.32 18.72
C LEU A 30 -27.18 -39.64 19.49
N THR A 31 -25.95 -40.00 19.86
CA THR A 31 -25.65 -41.24 20.57
C THR A 31 -25.70 -41.00 22.09
N GLY A 32 -26.71 -41.54 22.76
CA GLY A 32 -26.85 -41.47 24.23
C GLY A 32 -28.30 -41.70 24.72
N PRO A 33 -28.53 -41.81 26.03
CA PRO A 33 -29.86 -41.70 26.63
C PRO A 33 -30.36 -40.24 26.65
N PRO A 34 -31.68 -39.99 26.61
CA PRO A 34 -32.26 -38.64 26.65
C PRO A 34 -31.66 -37.78 27.78
N ALA A 35 -31.45 -36.48 27.52
CA ALA A 35 -30.87 -35.56 28.50
C ALA A 35 -31.69 -35.47 29.81
N ASP A 36 -33.01 -35.66 29.73
CA ASP A 36 -33.90 -35.83 30.88
C ASP A 36 -34.98 -36.86 30.56
N PRO A 37 -34.96 -38.05 31.20
CA PRO A 37 -35.95 -39.10 30.95
C PRO A 37 -37.38 -38.73 31.39
N LYS A 38 -37.57 -37.63 32.15
CA LYS A 38 -38.89 -37.13 32.56
C LYS A 38 -39.51 -36.18 31.54
N VAL A 39 -38.76 -35.78 30.51
CA VAL A 39 -39.22 -34.83 29.48
C VAL A 39 -39.56 -35.59 28.20
N LYS A 40 -40.84 -35.53 27.79
CA LYS A 40 -41.42 -36.27 26.65
C LYS A 40 -40.66 -36.11 25.33
N TYR A 41 -40.02 -34.96 25.12
CA TYR A 41 -39.27 -34.62 23.91
C TYR A 41 -37.78 -34.38 24.21
N SER A 42 -37.22 -35.08 25.19
CA SER A 42 -35.78 -35.03 25.46
C SER A 42 -35.01 -35.95 24.52
N THR A 43 -33.89 -35.45 24.01
CA THR A 43 -32.89 -36.21 23.26
C THR A 43 -31.51 -35.96 23.85
N PRO A 44 -30.53 -36.84 23.61
CA PRO A 44 -29.15 -36.59 24.01
C PRO A 44 -28.59 -35.38 23.25
N THR A 45 -27.90 -34.48 23.94
CA THR A 45 -27.16 -33.39 23.30
C THR A 45 -26.00 -33.98 22.48
N PRO A 46 -25.83 -33.62 21.19
CA PRO A 46 -24.72 -34.13 20.40
C PRO A 46 -23.35 -33.75 21.02
N PRO A 47 -22.33 -34.63 20.93
CA PRO A 47 -20.99 -34.30 21.40
C PRO A 47 -20.49 -32.97 20.82
N GLY A 48 -20.02 -32.07 21.69
CA GLY A 48 -19.49 -30.76 21.31
C GLY A 48 -20.54 -29.66 21.08
N VAL A 49 -21.84 -29.95 21.15
CA VAL A 49 -22.89 -28.93 21.01
C VAL A 49 -23.20 -28.23 22.32
N GLY A 50 -23.21 -28.97 23.44
CA GLY A 50 -23.32 -28.38 24.77
C GLY A 50 -22.02 -27.68 25.18
N THR A 51 -22.12 -26.46 25.70
CA THR A 51 -20.98 -25.74 26.28
C THR A 51 -20.89 -26.03 27.78
N PRO A 52 -19.68 -26.24 28.34
CA PRO A 52 -19.51 -26.36 29.78
C PRO A 52 -19.92 -25.07 30.51
N ASP A 53 -20.48 -25.20 31.71
CA ASP A 53 -20.81 -24.06 32.58
C ASP A 53 -19.56 -23.28 33.04
N ARG A 54 -18.37 -23.84 32.83
CA ARG A 54 -17.09 -23.21 33.15
C ARG A 54 -16.07 -23.50 32.08
N VAL A 55 -15.48 -22.45 31.50
CA VAL A 55 -14.44 -22.54 30.47
C VAL A 55 -13.24 -21.70 30.89
N GLU A 56 -12.04 -22.29 30.91
CA GLU A 56 -10.80 -21.56 31.20
C GLU A 56 -10.20 -21.02 29.90
N THR A 57 -9.87 -19.72 29.87
CA THR A 57 -9.36 -19.03 28.67
C THR A 57 -8.26 -18.04 29.03
N SER A 58 -7.64 -17.43 28.01
CA SER A 58 -6.72 -16.29 28.20
C SER A 58 -7.37 -15.05 28.81
N LEU A 59 -8.71 -14.93 28.76
CA LEU A 59 -9.48 -13.87 29.41
C LEU A 59 -9.83 -14.21 30.87
N GLY A 60 -9.29 -15.32 31.38
CA GLY A 60 -9.66 -15.95 32.64
C GLY A 60 -10.85 -16.89 32.50
N THR A 61 -11.43 -17.26 33.64
CA THR A 61 -12.59 -18.15 33.69
C THR A 61 -13.84 -17.46 33.13
N LEU A 62 -14.50 -18.11 32.18
CA LEU A 62 -15.83 -17.79 31.65
C LEU A 62 -16.86 -18.72 32.29
N ARG A 63 -18.00 -18.16 32.70
CA ARG A 63 -19.03 -18.87 33.47
C ARG A 63 -20.39 -18.76 32.79
N PHE A 64 -21.08 -19.89 32.76
CA PHE A 64 -22.40 -20.03 32.17
C PHE A 64 -23.33 -20.75 33.15
N THR A 65 -24.63 -20.49 33.05
CA THR A 65 -25.68 -21.24 33.74
C THR A 65 -26.68 -21.68 32.68
N GLY A 66 -26.70 -22.97 32.37
CA GLY A 66 -27.58 -23.50 31.31
C GLY A 66 -27.29 -22.89 29.93
N GLY A 67 -26.01 -22.57 29.66
CA GLY A 67 -25.56 -21.92 28.43
C GLY A 67 -25.65 -20.39 28.42
N PHE A 68 -26.23 -19.76 29.45
CA PHE A 68 -26.33 -18.31 29.54
C PHE A 68 -25.12 -17.70 30.29
N PRO A 69 -24.39 -16.72 29.73
CA PRO A 69 -23.23 -16.13 30.39
C PRO A 69 -23.64 -15.27 31.59
N ASP A 70 -22.85 -15.29 32.66
CA ASP A 70 -23.01 -14.29 33.72
C ASP A 70 -22.54 -12.89 33.27
N LYS A 71 -22.82 -11.86 34.08
CA LYS A 71 -22.54 -10.46 33.73
C LYS A 71 -21.04 -10.19 33.54
N ASP A 72 -20.20 -10.80 34.36
CA ASP A 72 -18.75 -10.63 34.29
C ASP A 72 -18.18 -11.27 33.03
N THR A 73 -18.65 -12.47 32.70
CA THR A 73 -18.33 -13.19 31.45
C THR A 73 -18.75 -12.38 30.23
N ALA A 74 -19.99 -11.86 30.23
CA ALA A 74 -20.47 -11.02 29.16
C ALA A 74 -19.59 -9.77 28.97
N THR A 75 -19.23 -9.08 30.06
CA THR A 75 -18.40 -7.87 30.01
C THR A 75 -17.00 -8.17 29.44
N LYS A 76 -16.34 -9.24 29.92
CA LYS A 76 -15.04 -9.69 29.40
C LYS A 76 -15.09 -10.00 27.91
N LEU A 77 -16.13 -10.72 27.48
CA LEU A 77 -16.29 -11.11 26.08
C LEU A 77 -16.58 -9.91 25.18
N TRP A 78 -17.39 -8.95 25.62
CA TRP A 78 -17.66 -7.72 24.87
C TRP A 78 -16.42 -6.84 24.77
N ASP A 79 -15.69 -6.62 25.86
CA ASP A 79 -14.44 -5.83 25.83
C ASP A 79 -13.39 -6.48 24.91
N ASN A 80 -13.24 -7.80 24.98
CA ASN A 80 -12.34 -8.53 24.09
C ASN A 80 -12.81 -8.49 22.64
N LEU A 81 -14.10 -8.61 22.35
CA LEU A 81 -14.62 -8.55 20.99
C LEU A 81 -14.42 -7.16 20.37
N ASP A 82 -14.68 -6.10 21.13
CA ASP A 82 -14.44 -4.72 20.71
C ASP A 82 -12.95 -4.50 20.45
N PHE A 83 -12.07 -4.99 21.32
CA PHE A 83 -10.62 -4.95 21.14
C PHE A 83 -10.16 -5.69 19.87
N GLN A 84 -10.63 -6.92 19.66
CA GLN A 84 -10.28 -7.71 18.47
C GLN A 84 -10.72 -7.00 17.18
N ARG A 85 -11.95 -6.47 17.16
CA ARG A 85 -12.47 -5.70 16.02
C ARG A 85 -11.71 -4.41 15.80
N ALA A 86 -11.33 -3.70 16.86
CA ALA A 86 -10.52 -2.50 16.78
C ALA A 86 -9.12 -2.79 16.20
N VAL A 87 -8.45 -3.87 16.61
CA VAL A 87 -7.15 -4.24 16.03
C VAL A 87 -7.28 -4.56 14.53
N GLN A 88 -8.32 -5.30 14.13
CA GLN A 88 -8.56 -5.57 12.70
C GLN A 88 -8.92 -4.30 11.93
N ALA A 89 -9.74 -3.42 12.50
CA ALA A 89 -10.07 -2.13 11.93
C ALA A 89 -8.81 -1.26 11.73
N TYR A 90 -7.88 -1.26 12.70
CA TYR A 90 -6.59 -0.58 12.57
C TYR A 90 -5.81 -1.08 11.35
N LEU A 91 -5.64 -2.39 11.19
CA LEU A 91 -4.85 -2.92 10.08
C LEU A 91 -5.48 -2.60 8.71
N LEU A 92 -6.81 -2.67 8.61
CA LEU A 92 -7.56 -2.31 7.40
C LEU A 92 -7.58 -0.80 7.12
N ALA A 93 -7.40 0.03 8.16
CA ALA A 93 -7.45 1.49 8.05
C ALA A 93 -6.07 2.14 7.84
N LEU A 94 -4.96 1.38 7.83
CA LEU A 94 -3.64 1.88 7.44
C LEU A 94 -3.68 2.73 6.15
N PRO A 95 -4.28 2.26 5.04
CA PRO A 95 -4.38 3.07 3.83
C PRO A 95 -5.14 4.40 4.00
N PRO A 96 -6.42 4.43 4.42
CA PRO A 96 -7.16 5.68 4.53
C PRO A 96 -6.62 6.64 5.60
N VAL A 97 -6.04 6.15 6.70
CA VAL A 97 -5.42 7.01 7.71
C VAL A 97 -4.17 7.70 7.16
N ASN A 98 -3.33 6.98 6.42
CA ASN A 98 -2.19 7.58 5.73
C ASN A 98 -2.65 8.60 4.67
N GLN A 99 -3.69 8.29 3.88
CA GLN A 99 -4.28 9.25 2.96
C GLN A 99 -4.85 10.49 3.66
N ALA A 100 -5.46 10.34 4.85
CA ALA A 100 -6.00 11.46 5.60
C ALA A 100 -4.89 12.40 6.10
N ALA A 101 -3.79 11.84 6.63
CA ALA A 101 -2.62 12.63 7.01
C ALA A 101 -2.02 13.37 5.80
N ASN A 102 -1.84 12.65 4.68
CA ASN A 102 -1.35 13.22 3.42
C ASN A 102 -2.27 14.35 2.90
N ARG A 103 -3.57 14.10 2.81
CA ARG A 103 -4.59 15.09 2.43
C ARG A 103 -4.49 16.35 3.28
N ASN A 104 -4.47 16.20 4.59
CA ASN A 104 -4.52 17.31 5.52
C ASN A 104 -3.24 18.15 5.40
N ALA A 105 -2.08 17.50 5.24
CA ALA A 105 -0.81 18.16 4.97
C ALA A 105 -0.82 18.94 3.65
N VAL A 106 -1.31 18.33 2.56
CA VAL A 106 -1.36 18.97 1.24
C VAL A 106 -2.36 20.15 1.23
N ARG A 107 -3.54 19.97 1.82
CA ARG A 107 -4.57 21.03 1.87
C ARG A 107 -4.17 22.23 2.74
N ALA A 108 -3.22 22.07 3.65
CA ALA A 108 -2.68 23.18 4.42
C ALA A 108 -1.76 24.10 3.59
N LEU A 109 -1.33 23.68 2.40
CA LEU A 109 -0.42 24.45 1.55
C LEU A 109 -1.12 25.54 0.72
N GLY A 110 -2.45 25.48 0.61
CA GLY A 110 -3.22 26.43 -0.17
C GLY A 110 -4.60 25.89 -0.57
N PRO A 111 -5.37 26.65 -1.38
CA PRO A 111 -6.70 26.23 -1.80
C PRO A 111 -6.66 24.90 -2.56
N VAL A 112 -7.52 23.97 -2.15
CA VAL A 112 -7.71 22.67 -2.84
C VAL A 112 -8.18 22.90 -4.27
N ASN A 113 -7.84 21.99 -5.18
CA ASN A 113 -8.12 22.09 -6.63
C ASN A 113 -7.49 23.30 -7.35
N ALA A 114 -6.68 24.11 -6.66
CA ALA A 114 -5.95 25.23 -7.25
C ALA A 114 -4.45 25.22 -6.93
N THR A 115 -4.01 24.35 -6.01
CA THR A 115 -2.63 24.26 -5.52
C THR A 115 -1.95 22.99 -6.05
N ILE A 116 -0.74 23.14 -6.58
CA ILE A 116 0.12 22.05 -7.03
C ILE A 116 1.42 22.08 -6.21
N PRO A 117 1.53 21.22 -5.18
CA PRO A 117 2.78 21.01 -4.48
C PRO A 117 3.80 20.32 -5.38
N ILE A 118 5.04 20.81 -5.38
CA ILE A 118 6.14 20.31 -6.21
C ILE A 118 7.45 20.26 -5.42
N PHE A 119 8.25 19.23 -5.63
CA PHE A 119 9.61 19.12 -5.09
C PHE A 119 10.64 19.52 -6.16
N GLU A 120 10.79 20.82 -6.38
CA GLU A 120 11.64 21.39 -7.46
C GLU A 120 13.12 20.97 -7.35
N ASN A 121 13.62 20.81 -6.12
CA ASN A 121 14.98 20.40 -5.80
C ASN A 121 15.00 19.01 -5.14
N LEU A 122 14.06 18.14 -5.57
CA LEU A 122 13.88 16.77 -5.10
C LEU A 122 13.46 16.69 -3.63
N VAL A 123 12.94 15.53 -3.24
CA VAL A 123 12.65 15.21 -1.85
C VAL A 123 13.97 15.05 -1.10
N ASP A 124 13.99 15.47 0.16
CA ASP A 124 15.11 15.26 1.07
C ASP A 124 14.64 14.76 2.44
N SER A 125 15.61 14.36 3.27
CA SER A 125 15.39 13.71 4.57
C SER A 125 14.67 14.58 5.60
N ARG A 126 14.53 15.89 5.37
CA ARG A 126 13.76 16.78 6.27
C ARG A 126 12.27 16.47 6.26
N SER A 127 11.78 15.88 5.18
CA SER A 127 10.37 15.56 5.00
C SER A 127 10.05 14.16 5.53
N ILE A 128 8.87 14.02 6.14
CA ILE A 128 8.35 12.73 6.63
C ILE A 128 7.29 12.26 5.64
N PHE A 129 7.73 11.42 4.71
CA PHE A 129 6.93 10.75 3.69
C PHE A 129 7.27 9.27 3.69
N LEU A 130 6.27 8.39 3.54
CA LEU A 130 6.49 6.96 3.44
C LEU A 130 7.28 6.64 2.16
N THR A 131 8.50 6.12 2.34
CA THR A 131 9.40 5.59 1.30
C THR A 131 9.50 6.40 0.00
N ALA A 132 9.45 7.74 0.13
CA ALA A 132 9.57 8.66 -1.00
C ALA A 132 10.89 8.50 -1.76
N ASN A 133 10.91 8.96 -3.01
CA ASN A 133 12.08 8.97 -3.88
C ASN A 133 12.79 10.34 -3.89
N ASP A 134 14.13 10.36 -3.92
CA ASP A 134 14.95 11.57 -4.00
C ASP A 134 15.67 11.74 -5.36
N ASN A 135 15.24 11.04 -6.41
CA ASN A 135 15.88 11.02 -7.73
C ASN A 135 14.99 11.54 -8.86
N THR A 136 13.77 11.99 -8.57
CA THR A 136 12.81 12.55 -9.55
C THR A 136 12.06 13.74 -8.97
N VAL A 137 11.68 14.70 -9.82
CA VAL A 137 10.81 15.81 -9.42
C VAL A 137 9.40 15.29 -9.22
N TYR A 138 8.88 15.39 -8.00
CA TYR A 138 7.50 15.03 -7.69
C TYR A 138 6.56 16.23 -7.82
N SER A 139 5.39 15.99 -8.39
CA SER A 139 4.19 16.76 -8.11
C SER A 139 3.26 15.91 -7.24
N TRP A 140 2.72 16.51 -6.18
CA TRP A 140 2.05 15.80 -5.10
C TRP A 140 0.70 16.43 -4.80
N VAL A 141 -0.30 16.10 -5.62
CA VAL A 141 -1.53 16.87 -5.76
C VAL A 141 -2.71 16.19 -5.07
N TRP A 142 -3.56 17.00 -4.45
CA TRP A 142 -4.83 16.56 -3.92
C TRP A 142 -6.01 17.13 -4.70
N VAL A 143 -6.96 16.28 -5.04
CA VAL A 143 -8.19 16.63 -5.76
C VAL A 143 -9.40 16.30 -4.90
N ASP A 144 -10.34 17.25 -4.82
CA ASP A 144 -11.61 17.14 -4.11
C ASP A 144 -12.78 17.37 -5.08
N LEU A 145 -13.57 16.32 -5.32
CA LEU A 145 -14.67 16.32 -6.28
C LEU A 145 -16.03 16.70 -5.70
N THR A 146 -16.09 17.14 -4.43
CA THR A 146 -17.37 17.49 -3.76
C THR A 146 -18.14 18.60 -4.49
N ASN A 147 -17.43 19.50 -5.19
CA ASN A 147 -18.04 20.62 -5.93
C ASN A 147 -18.24 20.35 -7.43
N GLY A 148 -18.14 19.10 -7.87
CA GLY A 148 -18.39 18.72 -9.26
C GLY A 148 -17.15 18.27 -10.04
N PRO A 149 -17.28 18.05 -11.36
CA PRO A 149 -16.20 17.55 -12.19
C PRO A 149 -15.01 18.51 -12.31
N LEU A 150 -13.80 17.95 -12.31
CA LEU A 150 -12.54 18.70 -12.45
C LEU A 150 -11.75 18.18 -13.65
N VAL A 151 -11.17 19.11 -14.40
CA VAL A 151 -10.15 18.80 -15.39
C VAL A 151 -8.79 18.91 -14.73
N VAL A 152 -7.97 17.87 -14.89
CA VAL A 152 -6.56 17.85 -14.51
C VAL A 152 -5.73 17.68 -15.79
N GLU A 153 -4.88 18.66 -16.08
CA GLU A 153 -3.94 18.58 -17.19
C GLU A 153 -2.60 18.04 -16.69
N ILE A 154 -2.19 16.89 -17.24
CA ILE A 154 -0.95 16.21 -16.89
C ILE A 154 0.16 16.67 -17.85
N PRO A 155 1.33 17.11 -17.33
CA PRO A 155 2.45 17.49 -18.17
C PRO A 155 2.97 16.34 -19.05
N PRO A 156 3.53 16.64 -20.23
CA PRO A 156 4.23 15.63 -21.02
C PRO A 156 5.44 15.05 -20.26
N LYS A 157 5.86 13.85 -20.65
CA LYS A 157 6.99 13.09 -20.07
C LYS A 157 6.85 12.82 -18.56
N SER A 158 5.63 12.84 -18.06
CA SER A 158 5.31 12.46 -16.68
C SER A 158 5.19 10.94 -16.55
N LEU A 159 5.40 10.42 -15.35
CA LEU A 159 5.04 9.06 -14.94
C LEU A 159 4.31 9.14 -13.61
N GLY A 160 3.04 8.75 -13.57
CA GLY A 160 2.22 8.93 -12.37
C GLY A 160 1.01 8.03 -12.28
N THR A 161 0.31 8.15 -11.16
CA THR A 161 -0.89 7.39 -10.85
C THR A 161 -1.88 8.26 -10.07
N VAL A 162 -3.14 7.86 -10.13
CA VAL A 162 -4.24 8.38 -9.32
C VAL A 162 -4.66 7.28 -8.36
N ASN A 163 -4.69 7.61 -7.06
CA ASN A 163 -5.29 6.75 -6.05
C ASN A 163 -6.49 7.43 -5.39
N ASP A 164 -7.49 6.60 -5.09
CA ASP A 164 -8.68 7.03 -4.35
C ASP A 164 -8.37 7.18 -2.84
N MET A 165 -9.36 7.60 -2.04
CA MET A 165 -9.16 7.83 -0.60
C MET A 165 -8.81 6.55 0.19
N TRP A 166 -9.09 5.37 -0.38
CA TRP A 166 -8.77 4.06 0.18
C TRP A 166 -7.45 3.50 -0.38
N TYR A 167 -6.63 4.33 -1.04
CA TYR A 167 -5.40 3.96 -1.76
C TYR A 167 -5.59 2.99 -2.92
N ARG A 168 -6.81 2.79 -3.41
CA ARG A 168 -7.05 1.92 -4.57
C ARG A 168 -6.57 2.64 -5.83
N TRP A 169 -5.97 1.88 -6.74
CA TRP A 169 -5.63 2.38 -8.07
C TRP A 169 -6.89 2.80 -8.84
N VAL A 170 -6.85 4.00 -9.41
CA VAL A 170 -7.93 4.54 -10.26
C VAL A 170 -7.50 4.53 -11.72
N VAL A 171 -6.37 5.16 -12.02
CA VAL A 171 -5.79 5.23 -13.37
C VAL A 171 -4.33 5.64 -13.32
N ASP A 172 -3.56 5.24 -14.32
CA ASP A 172 -2.22 5.78 -14.57
C ASP A 172 -2.28 7.05 -15.41
N VAL A 173 -1.29 7.92 -15.22
CA VAL A 173 -1.09 9.13 -16.03
C VAL A 173 0.33 9.21 -16.56
N GLY A 174 0.53 9.91 -17.67
CA GLY A 174 1.85 10.01 -18.31
C GLY A 174 2.20 8.78 -19.14
N ILE A 175 3.47 8.34 -19.06
CA ILE A 175 4.08 7.29 -19.89
C ILE A 175 3.27 5.98 -19.89
N THR A 176 2.69 5.59 -18.75
CA THR A 176 1.87 4.37 -18.61
C THR A 176 0.37 4.64 -18.66
N GLY A 177 -0.03 5.92 -18.66
CA GLY A 177 -1.42 6.34 -18.76
C GLY A 177 -1.95 6.41 -20.18
N ALA A 178 -3.21 6.84 -20.30
CA ALA A 178 -3.88 7.00 -21.60
C ALA A 178 -3.17 8.00 -22.53
N ASP A 179 -2.50 9.01 -21.96
CA ASP A 179 -1.75 10.02 -22.70
C ASP A 179 -0.40 9.56 -23.25
N LYS A 180 0.09 8.38 -22.85
CA LYS A 180 1.36 7.77 -23.33
C LYS A 180 2.58 8.70 -23.22
N GLY A 181 2.57 9.60 -22.24
CA GLY A 181 3.65 10.56 -22.00
C GLY A 181 3.61 11.81 -22.87
N ALA A 182 2.58 11.98 -23.73
CA ALA A 182 2.39 13.21 -24.49
C ALA A 182 1.79 14.35 -23.66
N GLY A 183 1.33 14.05 -22.43
CA GLY A 183 0.51 14.95 -21.64
C GLY A 183 -0.95 14.90 -22.09
N GLY A 184 -1.88 15.21 -21.20
CA GLY A 184 -3.30 15.00 -21.50
C GLY A 184 -4.25 15.64 -20.52
N LYS A 185 -5.50 15.79 -20.95
CA LYS A 185 -6.60 16.30 -20.13
C LYS A 185 -7.40 15.13 -19.56
N TYR A 186 -7.41 15.02 -18.24
CA TYR A 186 -8.16 14.01 -17.51
C TYR A 186 -9.35 14.67 -16.84
N LEU A 187 -10.57 14.21 -17.16
CA LEU A 187 -11.79 14.70 -16.55
C LEU A 187 -12.20 13.77 -15.41
N PHE A 188 -11.99 14.23 -14.19
CA PHE A 188 -12.43 13.55 -12.98
C PHE A 188 -13.90 13.89 -12.74
N VAL A 189 -14.74 12.86 -12.66
CA VAL A 189 -16.17 13.02 -12.36
C VAL A 189 -16.47 12.44 -10.98
N PRO A 190 -17.24 13.16 -10.13
CA PRO A 190 -17.55 12.68 -8.79
C PRO A 190 -18.38 11.38 -8.82
N PRO A 191 -18.33 10.57 -7.75
CA PRO A 191 -19.27 9.48 -7.53
C PRO A 191 -20.72 9.96 -7.71
N GLY A 192 -21.53 9.20 -8.45
CA GLY A 192 -22.93 9.55 -8.71
C GLY A 192 -23.19 10.65 -9.76
N TYR A 193 -22.15 11.16 -10.44
CA TYR A 193 -22.35 12.18 -11.48
C TYR A 193 -23.11 11.65 -12.71
N THR A 194 -24.23 12.29 -13.06
CA THR A 194 -25.09 11.97 -14.21
C THR A 194 -25.12 13.06 -15.29
N GLY A 195 -24.35 14.14 -15.13
CA GLY A 195 -24.30 15.22 -16.10
C GLY A 195 -23.60 14.83 -17.41
N ALA A 196 -23.73 15.71 -18.41
CA ALA A 196 -23.10 15.51 -19.71
C ALA A 196 -21.56 15.53 -19.60
N ILE A 197 -20.91 14.63 -20.34
CA ILE A 197 -19.45 14.56 -20.43
C ILE A 197 -19.05 15.00 -21.83
N PRO A 198 -18.32 16.13 -21.98
CA PRO A 198 -17.85 16.56 -23.28
C PRO A 198 -16.73 15.67 -23.82
N ASP A 199 -16.58 15.67 -25.15
CA ASP A 199 -15.47 15.00 -25.83
C ASP A 199 -14.12 15.67 -25.52
N GLY A 200 -13.02 14.97 -25.83
CA GLY A 200 -11.66 15.50 -25.73
C GLY A 200 -10.97 15.30 -24.37
N TYR A 201 -11.55 14.49 -23.48
CA TYR A 201 -10.98 14.15 -22.18
C TYR A 201 -10.80 12.64 -22.01
N THR A 202 -9.77 12.24 -21.27
CA THR A 202 -9.74 10.91 -20.64
C THR A 202 -10.60 10.96 -19.39
N VAL A 203 -11.73 10.25 -19.38
CA VAL A 203 -12.67 10.28 -18.26
C VAL A 203 -12.18 9.39 -17.12
N VAL A 204 -12.12 9.93 -15.91
CA VAL A 204 -11.69 9.25 -14.68
C VAL A 204 -12.86 9.20 -13.70
N ARG A 205 -13.22 8.00 -13.26
CA ARG A 205 -14.39 7.73 -12.40
C ARG A 205 -13.97 7.13 -11.06
N PRO A 206 -13.39 7.92 -10.14
CA PRO A 206 -13.06 7.42 -8.82
C PRO A 206 -14.32 7.06 -8.02
N ARG A 207 -14.16 6.15 -7.05
CA ARG A 207 -15.23 5.76 -6.12
C ARG A 207 -15.34 6.71 -4.91
N THR A 208 -14.42 7.66 -4.79
CA THR A 208 -14.30 8.62 -3.68
C THR A 208 -14.26 10.05 -4.20
N PHE A 209 -14.69 11.01 -3.40
CA PHE A 209 -14.58 12.43 -3.69
C PHE A 209 -13.14 12.91 -3.58
N ASN A 210 -12.40 12.46 -2.57
CA ASN A 210 -11.00 12.81 -2.41
C ASN A 210 -10.10 11.82 -3.17
N ASN A 211 -9.15 12.36 -3.91
CA ASN A 211 -8.20 11.59 -4.72
C ASN A 211 -6.81 12.20 -4.61
N TRP A 212 -5.81 11.34 -4.50
CA TRP A 212 -4.41 11.72 -4.55
C TRP A 212 -3.87 11.46 -5.94
N ILE A 213 -3.22 12.47 -6.51
CA ILE A 213 -2.58 12.38 -7.81
C ILE A 213 -1.10 12.65 -7.58
N VAL A 214 -0.27 11.70 -8.00
CA VAL A 214 1.19 11.86 -7.96
C VAL A 214 1.75 11.58 -9.33
N TRP A 215 2.64 12.45 -9.78
CA TRP A 215 3.45 12.17 -10.94
C TRP A 215 4.88 12.63 -10.73
N ARG A 216 5.76 12.00 -11.49
CA ARG A 216 7.19 12.25 -11.51
C ARG A 216 7.59 12.76 -12.88
N ASN A 217 8.48 13.74 -12.88
CA ASN A 217 9.24 14.13 -14.06
C ASN A 217 10.73 13.86 -13.79
N PHE A 218 11.41 13.28 -14.79
CA PHE A 218 12.79 12.84 -14.68
C PHE A 218 13.78 13.97 -14.91
N LEU A 219 14.96 13.85 -14.32
CA LEU A 219 16.06 14.79 -14.54
C LEU A 219 16.54 14.69 -15.99
N VAL A 220 17.04 15.79 -16.52
CA VAL A 220 17.72 15.84 -17.83
C VAL A 220 19.14 16.30 -17.56
N ASP A 221 20.11 15.44 -17.90
CA ASP A 221 21.55 15.68 -17.67
C ASP A 221 21.87 16.07 -16.21
N GLY A 222 21.17 15.46 -15.25
CA GLY A 222 21.32 15.72 -13.82
C GLY A 222 20.64 17.00 -13.32
N SER A 223 19.93 17.74 -14.18
CA SER A 223 19.19 18.95 -13.81
C SER A 223 17.70 18.69 -13.60
N THR A 224 17.12 19.30 -12.56
CA THR A 224 15.67 19.31 -12.31
C THR A 224 14.94 20.38 -13.10
N ALA A 225 15.62 21.42 -13.59
CA ALA A 225 14.99 22.59 -14.20
C ALA A 225 14.07 22.23 -15.39
N PRO A 226 14.49 21.37 -16.35
CA PRO A 226 13.61 21.00 -17.47
C PRO A 226 12.33 20.29 -17.02
N ALA A 227 12.40 19.49 -15.96
CA ALA A 227 11.23 18.83 -15.38
C ALA A 227 10.29 19.84 -14.70
N VAL A 228 10.83 20.77 -13.91
CA VAL A 228 10.07 21.83 -13.24
C VAL A 228 9.37 22.74 -14.25
N ASP A 229 10.06 23.11 -15.33
CA ASP A 229 9.50 23.96 -16.40
C ASP A 229 8.31 23.30 -17.11
N LEU A 230 8.38 21.99 -17.35
CA LEU A 230 7.25 21.24 -17.90
C LEU A 230 6.04 21.26 -16.96
N VAL A 231 6.26 21.05 -15.66
CA VAL A 231 5.15 21.10 -14.69
C VAL A 231 4.55 22.50 -14.64
N ARG A 232 5.37 23.55 -14.52
CA ARG A 232 4.89 24.93 -14.47
C ARG A 232 4.09 25.34 -15.70
N LYS A 233 4.49 24.85 -16.87
CA LYS A 233 3.87 25.20 -18.16
C LYS A 233 2.56 24.46 -18.41
N TYR A 234 2.49 23.18 -18.06
CA TYR A 234 1.41 22.30 -18.51
C TYR A 234 0.47 21.82 -17.39
N ALA A 235 0.91 21.78 -16.13
CA ALA A 235 0.06 21.25 -15.06
C ALA A 235 -1.05 22.25 -14.71
N LYS A 236 -2.30 21.81 -14.81
CA LYS A 236 -3.48 22.63 -14.47
C LYS A 236 -4.54 21.81 -13.77
N ILE A 237 -5.29 22.45 -12.89
CA ILE A 237 -6.49 21.89 -12.26
C ILE A 237 -7.57 22.97 -12.27
N TYR A 238 -8.75 22.64 -12.77
CA TYR A 238 -9.87 23.57 -12.82
C TYR A 238 -11.22 22.86 -12.95
N PRO A 239 -12.32 23.47 -12.48
CA PRO A 239 -13.67 22.95 -12.72
C PRO A 239 -13.98 22.79 -14.20
N LEU A 240 -14.73 21.75 -14.57
CA LEU A 240 -15.15 21.55 -15.96
C LEU A 240 -15.87 22.79 -16.55
N ALA A 241 -16.64 23.50 -15.72
CA ALA A 241 -17.32 24.74 -16.10
C ALA A 241 -16.35 25.86 -16.54
N SER A 242 -15.09 25.81 -16.13
CA SER A 242 -14.04 26.77 -16.49
C SER A 242 -13.18 26.32 -17.67
N ALA A 243 -13.51 25.20 -18.34
CA ALA A 243 -12.66 24.63 -19.37
C ALA A 243 -12.48 25.48 -20.63
N ALA A 244 -13.42 26.38 -20.92
CA ALA A 244 -13.28 27.34 -22.02
C ALA A 244 -12.22 28.42 -21.73
N THR A 245 -11.98 28.72 -20.45
CA THR A 245 -11.04 29.74 -19.99
C THR A 245 -10.25 29.20 -18.79
N PRO A 246 -9.39 28.19 -18.99
CA PRO A 246 -8.62 27.59 -17.91
C PRO A 246 -7.67 28.61 -17.29
N PRO A 247 -7.26 28.43 -16.02
CA PRO A 247 -6.31 29.33 -15.38
C PRO A 247 -5.00 29.42 -16.18
N ALA A 248 -4.45 30.64 -16.22
CA ALA A 248 -3.18 30.90 -16.90
C ALA A 248 -2.00 30.21 -16.18
N SER A 249 -2.07 30.15 -14.85
CA SER A 249 -1.09 29.49 -13.98
C SER A 249 -1.77 28.89 -12.75
N MET A 250 -1.09 27.93 -12.12
CA MET A 250 -1.50 27.33 -10.86
C MET A 250 -0.74 27.92 -9.68
N ASN A 251 -1.31 27.82 -8.48
CA ASN A 251 -0.58 28.08 -7.25
C ASN A 251 0.44 26.96 -7.00
N MET A 252 1.68 27.15 -7.44
CA MET A 252 2.76 26.18 -7.29
C MET A 252 3.46 26.37 -5.94
N VAL A 253 3.51 25.34 -5.11
CA VAL A 253 4.15 25.39 -3.78
C VAL A 253 5.37 24.47 -3.78
N ASN A 254 6.56 25.05 -3.63
CA ASN A 254 7.80 24.27 -3.56
C ASN A 254 7.98 23.65 -2.17
N LEU A 255 8.00 22.31 -2.10
CA LEU A 255 8.17 21.55 -0.87
C LEU A 255 9.62 21.15 -0.56
N SER A 256 10.55 21.46 -1.46
CA SER A 256 11.95 21.06 -1.29
C SER A 256 12.56 21.68 -0.04
N GLY A 257 13.17 20.87 0.82
CA GLY A 257 13.76 21.30 2.08
C GLY A 257 12.76 21.66 3.18
N MET A 258 11.45 21.48 2.97
CA MET A 258 10.44 21.74 3.99
C MET A 258 10.27 20.54 4.95
N PRO A 259 10.20 20.79 6.27
CA PRO A 259 9.83 19.76 7.24
C PRO A 259 8.31 19.55 7.22
N LEU A 260 7.83 18.77 6.26
CA LEU A 260 6.41 18.43 6.10
C LEU A 260 6.19 16.95 6.45
N ASN A 261 5.14 16.65 7.22
CA ASN A 261 4.71 15.28 7.51
C ASN A 261 3.44 14.94 6.73
N SER A 262 3.47 13.84 5.99
CA SER A 262 2.31 13.25 5.30
C SER A 262 1.92 11.88 5.85
N VAL A 263 2.64 11.38 6.86
CA VAL A 263 2.48 10.03 7.37
C VAL A 263 1.52 10.00 8.55
N GLY A 264 0.60 9.03 8.53
CA GLY A 264 -0.37 8.82 9.59
C GLY A 264 0.30 8.50 10.93
N PRO A 265 -0.32 8.89 12.06
CA PRO A 265 0.17 8.53 13.38
C PRO A 265 0.06 7.02 13.60
N GLY A 266 0.98 6.45 14.39
CA GLY A 266 0.88 5.04 14.80
C GLY A 266 -0.24 4.79 15.81
N SER A 267 -0.60 5.77 16.64
CA SER A 267 -1.61 5.58 17.70
C SER A 267 -2.49 6.81 17.94
N ASN A 268 -1.96 7.85 18.59
CA ASN A 268 -2.73 9.03 18.97
C ASN A 268 -3.29 9.76 17.74
N GLY A 269 -4.60 10.02 17.71
CA GLY A 269 -5.29 10.67 16.59
C GLY A 269 -5.59 9.76 15.39
N TYR A 270 -5.26 8.46 15.47
CA TYR A 270 -5.51 7.49 14.40
C TYR A 270 -7.01 7.37 14.08
N TRP A 271 -7.83 7.15 15.10
CA TRP A 271 -9.28 6.95 14.96
C TRP A 271 -10.01 8.20 14.45
N ASP A 272 -9.54 9.39 14.82
CA ASP A 272 -10.09 10.64 14.33
C ASP A 272 -9.84 10.82 12.84
N LEU A 273 -8.65 10.46 12.35
CA LEU A 273 -8.35 10.47 10.91
C LEU A 273 -9.19 9.46 10.15
N LEU A 274 -9.35 8.24 10.68
CA LEU A 274 -10.25 7.25 10.08
C LEU A 274 -11.69 7.78 10.01
N ASN A 275 -12.19 8.36 11.11
CA ASN A 275 -13.51 8.96 11.12
C ASN A 275 -13.63 10.09 10.09
N GLN A 276 -12.64 10.97 9.95
CA GLN A 276 -12.65 11.99 8.89
C GLN A 276 -12.81 11.40 7.49
N VAL A 277 -12.18 10.25 7.21
CA VAL A 277 -12.35 9.56 5.92
C VAL A 277 -13.76 9.03 5.77
N VAL A 278 -14.25 8.27 6.75
CA VAL A 278 -15.60 7.70 6.72
C VAL A 278 -16.64 8.80 6.56
N GLN A 279 -16.50 9.95 7.22
CA GLN A 279 -17.44 11.06 7.06
C GLN A 279 -17.38 11.72 5.68
N ALA A 280 -16.20 11.81 5.06
CA ALA A 280 -16.00 12.52 3.79
C ALA A 280 -16.44 11.72 2.56
N GLU A 281 -16.36 10.38 2.61
CA GLU A 281 -16.51 9.53 1.43
C GLU A 281 -17.89 8.86 1.34
N PRO A 282 -18.33 8.44 0.12
CA PRO A 282 -19.57 7.67 -0.04
C PRO A 282 -19.56 6.38 0.80
N ALA A 283 -20.68 6.05 1.44
CA ALA A 283 -20.78 4.86 2.31
C ALA A 283 -20.60 3.54 1.53
N ASP A 284 -20.97 3.53 0.24
CA ASP A 284 -20.85 2.41 -0.68
C ASP A 284 -19.46 2.34 -1.36
N SER A 285 -18.53 3.23 -1.00
CA SER A 285 -17.15 3.17 -1.51
C SER A 285 -16.30 2.08 -0.84
N LEU A 286 -16.79 1.47 0.24
CA LEU A 286 -16.19 0.35 0.99
C LEU A 286 -17.02 -0.94 0.89
N ASP A 287 -16.36 -2.07 1.11
CA ASP A 287 -17.05 -3.35 1.26
C ASP A 287 -17.77 -3.47 2.62
N PRO A 288 -18.82 -4.31 2.73
CA PRO A 288 -19.61 -4.43 3.95
C PRO A 288 -18.84 -4.94 5.18
N VAL A 289 -17.78 -5.74 5.00
CA VAL A 289 -17.03 -6.32 6.12
C VAL A 289 -16.14 -5.25 6.75
N THR A 290 -15.37 -4.53 5.93
CA THR A 290 -14.54 -3.42 6.39
C THR A 290 -15.39 -2.32 7.02
N SER A 291 -16.51 -1.94 6.37
CA SER A 291 -17.46 -0.98 6.92
C SER A 291 -18.06 -1.46 8.26
N GLY A 292 -18.42 -2.75 8.37
CA GLY A 292 -18.92 -3.34 9.61
C GLY A 292 -17.92 -3.29 10.76
N LEU A 293 -16.62 -3.50 10.49
CA LEU A 293 -15.56 -3.36 11.49
C LEU A 293 -15.44 -1.92 12.00
N PHE A 294 -15.47 -0.93 11.10
CA PHE A 294 -15.41 0.49 11.51
C PHE A 294 -16.65 0.91 12.30
N GLN A 295 -17.84 0.47 11.89
CA GLN A 295 -19.08 0.78 12.61
C GLN A 295 -19.11 0.12 13.99
N SER A 296 -18.56 -1.10 14.13
CA SER A 296 -18.54 -1.82 15.40
C SER A 296 -17.74 -1.12 16.49
N ILE A 297 -16.81 -0.23 16.11
CA ILE A 297 -16.01 0.59 17.03
C ILE A 297 -16.55 2.02 17.17
N GLY A 298 -17.75 2.29 16.63
CA GLY A 298 -18.44 3.57 16.75
C GLY A 298 -18.13 4.58 15.63
N ILE A 299 -17.40 4.20 14.58
CA ILE A 299 -17.15 5.06 13.42
C ILE A 299 -18.23 4.79 12.35
N VAL A 300 -19.27 5.62 12.36
CA VAL A 300 -20.47 5.45 11.51
C VAL A 300 -20.68 6.69 10.65
N LYS A 301 -20.90 6.50 9.34
CA LYS A 301 -21.20 7.60 8.40
C LYS A 301 -22.40 8.42 8.91
N GLY A 302 -22.24 9.74 8.95
CA GLY A 302 -23.28 10.69 9.36
C GLY A 302 -23.44 10.82 10.88
N GLN A 303 -22.64 10.12 11.68
CA GLN A 303 -22.67 10.21 13.14
C GLN A 303 -21.37 10.80 13.70
N PRO A 304 -21.43 11.61 14.77
CA PRO A 304 -20.25 12.01 15.52
C PRO A 304 -19.52 10.80 16.08
N PHE A 305 -18.18 10.81 16.02
CA PHE A 305 -17.36 9.83 16.71
C PHE A 305 -17.13 10.29 18.16
N ALA A 306 -17.87 9.72 19.10
CA ALA A 306 -17.85 10.10 20.50
C ALA A 306 -17.78 8.87 21.43
N PRO A 307 -16.67 8.10 21.42
CA PRO A 307 -16.53 6.93 22.27
C PRO A 307 -16.57 7.31 23.75
N ASP A 308 -17.22 6.47 24.56
CA ASP A 308 -17.21 6.60 26.01
C ASP A 308 -15.82 6.25 26.60
N ALA A 309 -15.67 6.39 27.92
CA ALA A 309 -14.38 6.13 28.58
C ALA A 309 -13.90 4.68 28.40
N ARG A 310 -14.83 3.71 28.34
CA ARG A 310 -14.49 2.28 28.14
C ARG A 310 -13.95 2.07 26.73
N MET A 311 -14.69 2.54 25.72
CA MET A 311 -14.30 2.39 24.32
C MET A 311 -13.01 3.15 24.00
N LYS A 312 -12.80 4.35 24.56
CA LYS A 312 -11.53 5.09 24.43
C LYS A 312 -10.33 4.25 24.89
N LYS A 313 -10.44 3.61 26.07
CA LYS A 313 -9.38 2.73 26.59
C LYS A 313 -9.09 1.57 25.64
N ILE A 314 -10.13 0.93 25.11
CA ILE A 314 -10.00 -0.19 24.16
C ILE A 314 -9.32 0.27 22.87
N LEU A 315 -9.76 1.40 22.32
CA LEU A 315 -9.23 1.97 21.08
C LEU A 315 -7.77 2.42 21.21
N ASP A 316 -7.41 3.02 22.34
CA ASP A 316 -6.02 3.43 22.62
C ASP A 316 -5.09 2.22 22.71
N ASP A 317 -5.54 1.13 23.31
CA ASP A 317 -4.78 -0.12 23.40
C ASP A 317 -4.71 -0.84 22.04
N ALA A 318 -5.84 -0.93 21.35
CA ALA A 318 -5.93 -1.52 20.02
C ALA A 318 -5.04 -0.81 18.99
N ALA A 319 -4.91 0.52 19.06
CA ALA A 319 -4.02 1.26 18.17
C ALA A 319 -2.53 0.95 18.44
N LYS A 320 -2.13 0.82 19.71
CA LYS A 320 -0.76 0.41 20.08
C LYS A 320 -0.45 -1.01 19.60
N VAL A 321 -1.39 -1.94 19.82
CA VAL A 321 -1.26 -3.34 19.39
C VAL A 321 -1.28 -3.44 17.86
N GLY A 322 -2.16 -2.69 17.20
CA GLY A 322 -2.26 -2.62 15.74
C GLY A 322 -0.97 -2.11 15.09
N ASP A 323 -0.40 -1.02 15.62
CA ASP A 323 0.88 -0.46 15.15
C ASP A 323 2.03 -1.46 15.32
N ALA A 324 2.15 -2.08 16.50
CA ALA A 324 3.16 -3.11 16.76
C ALA A 324 2.96 -4.35 15.86
N THR A 325 1.71 -4.70 15.57
CA THR A 325 1.37 -5.79 14.66
C THR A 325 1.80 -5.46 13.23
N ALA A 326 1.48 -4.26 12.72
CA ALA A 326 1.89 -3.83 11.38
C ALA A 326 3.42 -3.76 11.22
N ARG A 327 4.14 -3.30 12.25
CA ARG A 327 5.61 -3.38 12.31
C ARG A 327 6.11 -4.81 12.24
N THR A 328 5.49 -5.71 13.00
CA THR A 328 5.88 -7.13 13.04
C THR A 328 5.64 -7.81 11.69
N ILE A 329 4.48 -7.58 11.07
CA ILE A 329 4.18 -8.05 9.70
C ILE A 329 5.26 -7.55 8.73
N SER A 330 5.67 -6.29 8.85
CA SER A 330 6.62 -5.67 7.92
C SER A 330 8.05 -6.16 8.09
N PHE A 331 8.57 -6.14 9.32
CA PHE A 331 9.98 -6.43 9.57
C PHE A 331 10.24 -7.89 9.94
N HIS A 332 9.23 -8.65 10.34
CA HIS A 332 9.35 -10.04 10.80
C HIS A 332 8.19 -10.91 10.25
N ALA A 333 7.99 -10.84 8.94
CA ALA A 333 6.99 -11.62 8.21
C ALA A 333 7.08 -13.12 8.53
N ARG A 334 5.92 -13.78 8.68
CA ARG A 334 5.81 -15.20 9.03
C ARG A 334 6.20 -16.12 7.90
N ASP A 335 5.82 -15.74 6.68
CA ASP A 335 6.13 -16.46 5.47
C ASP A 335 7.22 -15.73 4.67
N ARG A 336 7.71 -16.41 3.62
CA ARG A 336 8.69 -15.86 2.71
C ARG A 336 8.10 -15.53 1.34
N ILE A 337 6.78 -15.31 1.25
CA ILE A 337 6.10 -15.18 -0.04
C ILE A 337 6.53 -13.92 -0.82
N GLY A 338 6.97 -12.88 -0.11
CA GLY A 338 7.51 -11.66 -0.72
C GLY A 338 8.97 -11.76 -1.18
N PHE A 339 9.72 -12.80 -0.79
CA PHE A 339 11.15 -12.91 -1.09
C PHE A 339 11.37 -13.29 -2.56
N TYR A 340 12.14 -12.47 -3.27
CA TYR A 340 12.18 -12.57 -4.73
C TYR A 340 13.14 -13.66 -5.24
N TYR A 341 14.23 -13.91 -4.51
CA TYR A 341 15.23 -14.92 -4.83
C TYR A 341 15.37 -15.94 -3.72
N GLU A 342 15.62 -17.20 -4.08
CA GLU A 342 15.91 -18.27 -3.13
C GLU A 342 17.14 -17.94 -2.27
N GLY A 343 17.01 -18.15 -0.95
CA GLY A 343 18.06 -17.88 0.03
C GLY A 343 18.43 -16.41 0.26
N SER A 344 17.76 -15.46 -0.39
CA SER A 344 18.08 -14.02 -0.33
C SER A 344 17.17 -13.27 0.64
N ASN A 345 17.58 -12.12 1.16
CA ASN A 345 16.73 -11.26 1.99
C ASN A 345 16.00 -10.14 1.22
N TRP A 346 16.19 -10.07 -0.10
CA TRP A 346 15.49 -9.13 -0.96
C TRP A 346 14.05 -9.55 -1.22
N GLN A 347 13.14 -8.60 -1.03
CA GLN A 347 11.70 -8.79 -1.12
C GLN A 347 11.07 -7.83 -2.14
N LEU A 348 9.99 -8.26 -2.79
CA LEU A 348 9.11 -7.39 -3.57
C LEU A 348 8.00 -6.82 -2.67
N PRO A 349 7.58 -5.57 -2.87
CA PRO A 349 6.59 -4.95 -2.01
C PRO A 349 5.14 -5.37 -2.32
N PHE A 350 4.84 -5.83 -3.53
CA PHE A 350 3.46 -6.12 -3.97
C PHE A 350 3.11 -7.60 -3.81
N VAL A 351 2.84 -8.01 -2.58
CA VAL A 351 2.48 -9.40 -2.28
C VAL A 351 1.01 -9.66 -2.63
N GLY A 352 0.78 -10.39 -3.73
CA GLY A 352 -0.56 -10.55 -4.33
C GLY A 352 -0.85 -9.53 -5.44
N GLY A 353 0.20 -8.97 -6.05
CA GLY A 353 0.10 -7.98 -7.12
C GLY A 353 -0.34 -6.61 -6.61
N TYR A 354 -0.60 -5.67 -7.53
CA TYR A 354 -1.03 -4.31 -7.18
C TYR A 354 -2.42 -4.25 -6.49
N THR A 355 -3.19 -5.34 -6.52
CA THR A 355 -4.48 -5.47 -5.83
C THR A 355 -4.38 -6.16 -4.47
N PHE A 356 -3.19 -6.66 -4.12
CA PHE A 356 -2.92 -7.42 -2.89
C PHE A 356 -3.87 -8.61 -2.71
N GLN A 357 -4.13 -9.40 -3.76
CA GLN A 357 -5.04 -10.55 -3.69
C GLN A 357 -4.27 -11.87 -3.74
N THR A 358 -4.68 -12.84 -2.92
CA THR A 358 -4.21 -14.23 -3.01
C THR A 358 -5.02 -15.07 -4.00
N ALA A 359 -6.28 -14.67 -4.22
CA ALA A 359 -7.21 -15.24 -5.19
C ALA A 359 -8.27 -14.18 -5.55
N PRO A 360 -9.05 -14.33 -6.64
CA PRO A 360 -10.10 -13.39 -6.99
C PRO A 360 -11.06 -13.13 -5.82
N GLY A 361 -11.08 -11.87 -5.34
CA GLY A 361 -11.93 -11.46 -4.21
C GLY A 361 -11.39 -11.79 -2.81
N ALA A 362 -10.21 -12.41 -2.69
CA ALA A 362 -9.55 -12.70 -1.42
C ALA A 362 -8.35 -11.79 -1.21
N LEU A 363 -8.48 -10.82 -0.31
CA LEU A 363 -7.40 -9.89 0.05
C LEU A 363 -6.31 -10.62 0.85
N ASN A 364 -5.06 -10.41 0.47
CA ASN A 364 -3.90 -10.68 1.29
C ASN A 364 -3.79 -9.61 2.38
N LEU A 365 -4.42 -9.87 3.52
CA LEU A 365 -4.48 -8.91 4.63
C LEU A 365 -3.08 -8.49 5.12
N ASP A 366 -2.18 -9.46 5.28
CA ASP A 366 -0.81 -9.19 5.76
C ASP A 366 0.00 -8.45 4.68
N GLY A 367 -0.13 -8.84 3.40
CA GLY A 367 0.51 -8.15 2.29
C GLY A 367 0.06 -6.69 2.14
N ALA A 368 -1.25 -6.43 2.26
CA ALA A 368 -1.80 -5.09 2.23
C ALA A 368 -1.38 -4.27 3.46
N ALA A 369 -1.43 -4.85 4.66
CA ALA A 369 -1.01 -4.18 5.90
C ALA A 369 0.48 -3.82 5.86
N PHE A 370 1.33 -4.74 5.42
CA PHE A 370 2.75 -4.47 5.16
C PHE A 370 2.93 -3.29 4.19
N TYR A 371 2.30 -3.36 3.02
CA TYR A 371 2.50 -2.36 1.99
C TYR A 371 2.08 -0.98 2.48
N TYR A 372 0.87 -0.85 3.05
CA TYR A 372 0.36 0.44 3.51
C TYR A 372 0.99 0.92 4.81
N PHE A 373 1.68 0.06 5.56
CA PHE A 373 2.54 0.49 6.66
C PHE A 373 3.86 1.10 6.14
N MET A 374 4.46 0.50 5.10
CA MET A 374 5.79 0.87 4.60
C MET A 374 5.78 1.93 3.48
N ALA A 375 4.73 1.96 2.66
CA ALA A 375 4.74 2.61 1.36
C ALA A 375 3.39 3.25 0.99
N THR A 376 3.44 3.99 -0.12
CA THR A 376 2.31 4.73 -0.70
C THR A 376 2.34 4.59 -2.22
N GLY A 377 1.20 4.79 -2.86
CA GLY A 377 1.10 4.84 -4.33
C GLY A 377 1.00 3.47 -4.98
N VAL A 378 -0.21 3.07 -5.32
CA VAL A 378 -0.47 1.77 -5.95
C VAL A 378 -0.77 1.96 -7.44
N THR A 379 -0.08 1.21 -8.28
CA THR A 379 -0.30 1.15 -9.74
C THR A 379 0.23 -0.17 -10.30
N PRO A 380 -0.42 -0.74 -11.33
CA PRO A 380 0.14 -1.84 -12.11
C PRO A 380 1.56 -1.58 -12.61
N ALA A 381 1.89 -0.33 -12.97
CA ALA A 381 3.22 0.03 -13.51
C ALA A 381 4.38 -0.09 -12.51
N MET A 382 4.09 -0.24 -11.22
CA MET A 382 5.08 -0.49 -10.17
C MET A 382 5.28 -1.98 -9.86
N GLU A 383 4.41 -2.85 -10.39
CA GLU A 383 4.33 -4.26 -10.02
C GLU A 383 4.41 -5.18 -11.24
N GLU A 384 3.56 -4.97 -12.25
CA GLU A 384 3.46 -5.84 -13.41
C GLU A 384 4.76 -5.85 -14.24
N LYS A 385 4.97 -6.96 -14.96
CA LYS A 385 6.10 -7.09 -15.90
C LYS A 385 5.91 -6.16 -17.10
N MET A 386 6.53 -4.99 -17.02
CA MET A 386 6.56 -4.00 -18.11
C MET A 386 8.00 -3.73 -18.57
N VAL A 387 8.51 -4.54 -19.51
CA VAL A 387 9.90 -4.41 -19.99
C VAL A 387 10.17 -3.01 -20.56
N GLY A 388 11.17 -2.33 -20.01
CA GLY A 388 11.61 -1.00 -20.43
C GLY A 388 10.64 0.14 -20.11
N LYS A 389 9.65 -0.09 -19.23
CA LYS A 389 8.66 0.90 -18.78
C LYS A 389 8.39 0.76 -17.28
N GLY A 390 7.81 1.80 -16.66
CA GLY A 390 7.47 1.77 -15.25
C GLY A 390 8.70 1.67 -14.34
N SER A 391 8.51 1.09 -13.17
CA SER A 391 9.58 0.93 -12.18
C SER A 391 9.37 -0.32 -11.34
N GLN A 392 10.45 -0.96 -10.91
CA GLN A 392 10.43 -2.14 -10.04
C GLN A 392 11.23 -1.87 -8.77
N TYR A 393 10.83 -2.53 -7.69
CA TYR A 393 11.31 -2.23 -6.35
C TYR A 393 11.68 -3.53 -5.64
N ALA A 394 12.92 -3.62 -5.20
CA ALA A 394 13.37 -4.66 -4.28
C ALA A 394 13.75 -3.97 -2.98
N TRP A 395 13.32 -4.50 -1.84
CA TRP A 395 13.64 -3.91 -0.55
C TRP A 395 14.19 -4.96 0.42
N THR A 396 14.93 -4.50 1.41
CA THR A 396 15.32 -5.30 2.56
C THR A 396 15.60 -4.44 3.78
N ALA A 397 15.38 -5.01 4.97
CA ALA A 397 15.78 -4.47 6.26
C ALA A 397 16.81 -5.38 6.97
N ARG A 398 17.41 -6.32 6.22
CA ARG A 398 18.25 -7.38 6.75
C ARG A 398 19.58 -7.49 6.02
N ASP A 399 20.60 -7.89 6.77
CA ASP A 399 21.91 -8.24 6.22
C ASP A 399 21.94 -9.69 5.69
N ALA A 400 23.09 -10.12 5.17
CA ALA A 400 23.32 -11.45 4.61
C ALA A 400 23.10 -12.61 5.59
N LYS A 401 23.13 -12.34 6.91
CA LYS A 401 22.83 -13.32 7.97
C LYS A 401 21.36 -13.30 8.39
N GLY A 402 20.56 -12.39 7.83
CA GLY A 402 19.16 -12.20 8.19
C GLY A 402 18.96 -11.30 9.40
N GLU A 403 20.01 -10.68 9.93
CA GLU A 403 19.95 -9.77 11.08
C GLU A 403 19.45 -8.40 10.65
N SER A 404 18.78 -7.66 11.54
CA SER A 404 18.32 -6.30 11.25
C SER A 404 19.51 -5.36 10.97
N LEU A 405 19.34 -4.46 9.99
CA LEU A 405 20.37 -3.48 9.66
C LEU A 405 20.45 -2.38 10.75
N ASP A 406 21.48 -2.50 11.59
CA ASP A 406 21.83 -1.53 12.65
C ASP A 406 22.62 -0.35 12.07
N GLY A 407 22.10 0.88 12.20
CA GLY A 407 22.73 2.08 11.67
C GLY A 407 24.05 2.49 12.33
N GLY A 408 24.43 1.86 13.45
CA GLY A 408 25.75 2.01 14.06
C GLY A 408 26.85 1.13 13.46
N LYS A 409 26.50 0.22 12.55
CA LYS A 409 27.43 -0.72 11.89
C LYS A 409 27.74 -0.28 10.47
N SER A 410 28.75 -0.91 9.87
CA SER A 410 29.13 -0.67 8.49
C SER A 410 28.75 -1.84 7.60
N TYR A 411 28.20 -1.53 6.43
CA TYR A 411 27.76 -2.53 5.47
C TYR A 411 28.17 -2.17 4.04
N ARG A 412 28.14 -3.19 3.17
CA ARG A 412 28.33 -3.07 1.73
C ARG A 412 27.22 -3.81 0.99
N LEU A 413 26.65 -3.17 -0.01
CA LEU A 413 25.85 -3.79 -1.07
C LEU A 413 26.68 -3.79 -2.36
N HIS A 414 26.89 -4.97 -2.94
CA HIS A 414 27.54 -5.12 -4.23
C HIS A 414 26.48 -5.29 -5.33
N LEU A 415 26.42 -4.34 -6.27
CA LEU A 415 25.58 -4.43 -7.46
C LEU A 415 26.41 -4.98 -8.63
N PRO A 416 26.12 -6.20 -9.12
CA PRO A 416 26.85 -6.77 -10.26
C PRO A 416 26.76 -5.88 -11.50
N PRO A 417 27.72 -5.99 -12.44
CA PRO A 417 27.70 -5.19 -13.66
C PRO A 417 26.41 -5.42 -14.47
N ASN A 418 26.10 -4.47 -15.35
CA ASN A 418 24.94 -4.53 -16.24
C ASN A 418 23.60 -4.57 -15.48
N VAL A 419 23.43 -3.69 -14.49
CA VAL A 419 22.14 -3.49 -13.80
C VAL A 419 21.02 -3.34 -14.85
N PRO A 420 19.96 -4.15 -14.82
CA PRO A 420 19.01 -4.29 -15.93
C PRO A 420 17.97 -3.16 -15.93
N VAL A 421 18.41 -1.95 -16.26
CA VAL A 421 17.59 -0.75 -16.34
C VAL A 421 17.78 -0.07 -17.69
N LYS A 422 16.69 0.46 -18.23
CA LYS A 422 16.71 1.33 -19.41
C LYS A 422 17.09 2.75 -19.04
N ASP A 423 16.60 3.24 -17.90
CA ASP A 423 16.71 4.65 -17.53
C ASP A 423 17.78 4.85 -16.45
N PHE A 424 17.54 4.37 -15.23
CA PHE A 424 18.51 4.45 -14.11
C PHE A 424 18.14 3.50 -12.97
N TRP A 425 19.05 3.34 -12.00
CA TRP A 425 18.77 2.67 -10.74
C TRP A 425 19.13 3.55 -9.54
N SER A 426 18.52 3.28 -8.39
CA SER A 426 18.93 3.91 -7.13
C SER A 426 18.73 3.02 -5.92
N VAL A 427 19.52 3.27 -4.88
CA VAL A 427 19.46 2.63 -3.57
C VAL A 427 19.25 3.75 -2.55
N ILE A 428 18.11 3.78 -1.88
CA ILE A 428 17.74 4.83 -0.91
C ILE A 428 17.55 4.20 0.46
N VAL A 429 17.99 4.87 1.52
CA VAL A 429 17.91 4.41 2.91
C VAL A 429 16.78 5.11 3.68
N TYR A 430 16.03 4.33 4.43
CA TYR A 430 14.89 4.75 5.23
C TYR A 430 15.06 4.34 6.68
N SER A 431 14.60 5.18 7.61
CA SER A 431 14.47 4.77 9.02
C SER A 431 13.30 3.80 9.16
N ASP A 432 13.47 2.69 9.87
CA ASP A 432 12.36 1.77 10.16
C ASP A 432 11.30 2.38 11.08
N GLN A 433 11.70 3.37 11.89
CA GLN A 433 10.81 4.02 12.86
C GLN A 433 9.79 4.93 12.16
N THR A 434 10.25 5.75 11.20
CA THR A 434 9.38 6.69 10.48
C THR A 434 8.92 6.16 9.14
N ARG A 435 9.63 5.17 8.59
CA ARG A 435 9.55 4.66 7.20
C ARG A 435 9.75 5.76 6.16
N SER A 436 10.44 6.82 6.56
CA SER A 436 10.85 7.95 5.74
C SER A 436 12.37 7.95 5.57
N MET A 437 12.86 8.75 4.62
CA MET A 437 14.30 8.86 4.36
C MET A 437 15.04 9.08 5.68
N ILE A 438 16.12 8.31 5.90
CA ILE A 438 16.87 8.43 7.15
C ILE A 438 17.45 9.84 7.26
N GLN A 439 17.31 10.45 8.44
CA GLN A 439 17.84 11.77 8.72
C GLN A 439 19.29 11.68 9.15
N THR A 440 20.17 12.36 8.41
CA THR A 440 21.62 12.32 8.54
C THR A 440 22.22 13.68 8.14
N ASP A 441 23.54 13.80 8.12
CA ASP A 441 24.22 14.99 7.59
C ASP A 441 24.15 15.06 6.06
N GLN A 442 23.74 13.97 5.39
CA GLN A 442 23.44 13.95 3.97
C GLN A 442 22.00 14.42 3.72
N ARG A 443 21.86 15.37 2.79
CA ARG A 443 20.55 15.86 2.34
C ARG A 443 19.70 14.72 1.76
N GLN A 444 20.32 13.86 0.94
CA GLN A 444 19.68 12.76 0.24
C GLN A 444 20.40 11.46 0.63
N PRO A 445 19.74 10.53 1.34
CA PRO A 445 20.37 9.30 1.80
C PRO A 445 20.30 8.21 0.72
N SER A 446 20.91 8.47 -0.44
CA SER A 446 20.88 7.57 -1.57
C SER A 446 22.15 7.54 -2.41
N VAL A 447 22.32 6.44 -3.13
CA VAL A 447 23.26 6.31 -4.25
C VAL A 447 22.48 5.92 -5.49
N SER A 448 22.78 6.57 -6.61
CA SER A 448 22.04 6.40 -7.87
C SER A 448 23.01 6.31 -9.04
N SER A 449 22.62 5.64 -10.12
CA SER A 449 23.39 5.71 -11.38
C SER A 449 23.40 7.12 -11.99
N GLN A 450 22.57 8.03 -11.48
CA GLN A 450 22.59 9.46 -11.81
C GLN A 450 23.57 10.28 -10.96
N THR A 451 24.19 9.68 -9.93
CA THR A 451 25.15 10.38 -9.06
C THR A 451 26.39 10.79 -9.87
N LYS A 452 26.67 12.09 -9.94
CA LYS A 452 27.85 12.61 -10.64
C LYS A 452 29.13 12.09 -9.98
N GLY A 453 29.98 11.46 -10.76
CA GLY A 453 31.25 10.89 -10.27
C GLY A 453 31.10 9.58 -9.51
N LEU A 454 29.96 8.87 -9.69
CA LEU A 454 29.76 7.52 -9.14
C LEU A 454 30.99 6.64 -9.35
N LEU A 455 31.44 6.00 -8.29
CA LEU A 455 32.59 5.10 -8.34
C LEU A 455 32.14 3.76 -8.93
N VAL A 456 32.68 3.42 -10.09
CA VAL A 456 32.42 2.14 -10.78
C VAL A 456 33.69 1.29 -10.71
N ASN A 457 33.54 0.02 -10.37
CA ASN A 457 34.64 -0.94 -10.32
C ASN A 457 35.13 -1.30 -11.74
N LYS A 458 36.31 -1.92 -11.84
CA LYS A 458 36.93 -2.26 -13.13
C LYS A 458 36.07 -3.20 -14.00
N ASP A 459 35.26 -4.04 -13.37
CA ASP A 459 34.35 -4.99 -14.03
C ASP A 459 32.98 -4.37 -14.38
N GLY A 460 32.76 -3.09 -14.06
CA GLY A 460 31.49 -2.40 -14.25
C GLY A 460 30.49 -2.56 -13.10
N SER A 461 30.83 -3.28 -12.03
CA SER A 461 30.01 -3.36 -10.82
C SER A 461 30.07 -2.07 -10.00
N VAL A 462 29.16 -1.92 -9.04
CA VAL A 462 29.11 -0.78 -8.14
C VAL A 462 28.95 -1.28 -6.70
N ASP A 463 29.83 -0.84 -5.81
CA ASP A 463 29.68 -1.03 -4.37
C ASP A 463 29.00 0.20 -3.76
N VAL A 464 27.91 -0.02 -3.03
CA VAL A 464 27.22 0.97 -2.20
C VAL A 464 27.56 0.68 -0.74
N TRP A 465 28.01 1.70 -0.01
CA TRP A 465 28.45 1.58 1.37
C TRP A 465 27.45 2.23 2.32
N PHE A 466 27.28 1.64 3.49
CA PHE A 466 26.40 2.16 4.55
C PHE A 466 27.18 2.20 5.85
N GLY A 467 26.95 3.21 6.68
CA GLY A 467 27.54 3.28 8.01
C GLY A 467 27.60 4.70 8.57
N PRO A 468 27.99 4.87 9.83
CA PRO A 468 28.12 6.19 10.46
C PRO A 468 29.24 7.05 9.87
N LYS A 469 30.22 6.42 9.20
CA LYS A 469 31.34 7.09 8.53
C LYS A 469 31.61 6.45 7.18
N ALA A 470 31.99 7.28 6.21
CA ALA A 470 32.39 6.81 4.89
C ALA A 470 33.70 6.00 4.95
N PRO A 471 33.80 4.86 4.27
CA PRO A 471 35.08 4.22 4.02
C PRO A 471 36.02 5.13 3.22
N ALA A 472 37.33 5.00 3.45
CA ALA A 472 38.34 5.84 2.81
C ALA A 472 38.21 5.81 1.27
N GLY A 473 38.07 6.98 0.65
CA GLY A 473 37.93 7.13 -0.80
C GLY A 473 36.60 6.65 -1.39
N LYS A 474 35.60 6.30 -0.55
CA LYS A 474 34.30 5.78 -0.99
C LYS A 474 33.11 6.70 -0.70
N SER A 475 33.36 7.96 -0.31
CA SER A 475 32.33 8.91 0.12
C SER A 475 31.23 9.16 -0.90
N ILE A 476 31.51 9.07 -2.21
CA ILE A 476 30.51 9.29 -3.27
C ILE A 476 29.47 8.15 -3.33
N ASN A 477 29.87 6.91 -3.02
CA ASN A 477 28.98 5.76 -3.02
C ASN A 477 28.57 5.36 -1.59
N TRP A 478 28.57 6.29 -0.66
CA TRP A 478 28.28 6.02 0.74
C TRP A 478 27.02 6.75 1.17
N VAL A 479 26.16 6.04 1.90
CA VAL A 479 25.02 6.61 2.60
C VAL A 479 25.28 6.55 4.11
N GLN A 480 25.17 7.69 4.77
CA GLN A 480 25.29 7.78 6.21
C GLN A 480 24.14 7.03 6.87
N THR A 481 24.46 6.33 7.96
CA THR A 481 23.46 5.74 8.87
C THR A 481 23.75 6.20 10.29
N MET A 482 22.75 6.11 11.18
CA MET A 482 22.86 6.68 12.53
C MET A 482 22.89 5.57 13.59
N PRO A 483 23.86 5.60 14.53
CA PRO A 483 23.83 4.73 15.70
C PRO A 483 22.51 4.86 16.47
N GLY A 484 21.95 3.74 16.94
CA GLY A 484 20.65 3.71 17.64
C GLY A 484 19.44 3.78 16.70
N THR A 485 19.63 3.78 15.39
CA THR A 485 18.56 3.72 14.39
C THR A 485 18.68 2.44 13.57
N SER A 486 17.60 1.67 13.44
CA SER A 486 17.51 0.63 12.43
C SER A 486 16.98 1.19 11.11
N TRP A 487 17.38 0.58 10.01
CA TRP A 487 17.06 1.08 8.68
C TRP A 487 16.71 -0.04 7.71
N ASN A 488 16.01 0.36 6.65
CA ASN A 488 15.76 -0.47 5.48
C ASN A 488 16.18 0.28 4.23
N THR A 489 16.35 -0.45 3.14
CA THR A 489 16.67 0.15 1.84
C THR A 489 15.82 -0.43 0.73
N ILE A 490 15.61 0.40 -0.29
CA ILE A 490 14.90 0.02 -1.50
C ILE A 490 15.83 0.26 -2.69
N LEU A 491 16.15 -0.83 -3.40
CA LEU A 491 16.71 -0.81 -4.75
C LEU A 491 15.56 -0.56 -5.74
N ARG A 492 15.68 0.55 -6.48
CA ARG A 492 14.72 0.97 -7.51
C ARG A 492 15.33 0.77 -8.88
N LEU A 493 14.56 0.17 -9.79
CA LEU A 493 14.92 -0.09 -11.17
C LEU A 493 13.94 0.67 -12.07
N TYR A 494 14.42 1.65 -12.83
CA TYR A 494 13.58 2.46 -13.73
C TYR A 494 13.71 1.96 -15.17
N GLY A 495 12.58 1.66 -15.79
CA GLY A 495 12.54 0.95 -17.06
C GLY A 495 13.23 -0.42 -16.96
N PRO A 496 12.84 -1.29 -16.01
CA PRO A 496 13.45 -2.60 -15.79
C PRO A 496 13.51 -3.44 -17.07
N LEU A 497 14.63 -4.10 -17.32
CA LEU A 497 14.85 -4.96 -18.48
C LEU A 497 14.67 -6.44 -18.15
N GLU A 498 14.58 -7.27 -19.19
CA GLU A 498 14.29 -8.71 -19.09
C GLU A 498 15.14 -9.47 -18.04
N PRO A 499 16.45 -9.21 -17.84
CA PRO A 499 17.24 -9.94 -16.85
C PRO A 499 16.73 -9.83 -15.39
N TRP A 500 16.03 -8.74 -15.06
CA TRP A 500 15.38 -8.60 -13.75
C TRP A 500 14.22 -9.58 -13.59
N PHE A 501 13.34 -9.65 -14.60
CA PHE A 501 12.15 -10.50 -14.58
C PHE A 501 12.49 -11.98 -14.75
N ALA A 502 13.51 -12.28 -15.55
CA ALA A 502 14.05 -13.62 -15.73
C ALA A 502 14.90 -14.10 -14.54
N LYS A 503 15.15 -13.23 -13.55
CA LYS A 503 16.00 -13.48 -12.37
C LYS A 503 17.43 -13.91 -12.73
N THR A 504 17.93 -13.51 -13.89
CA THR A 504 19.31 -13.78 -14.34
C THR A 504 20.29 -12.70 -13.89
N TRP A 505 19.79 -11.58 -13.38
CA TRP A 505 20.56 -10.57 -12.64
C TRP A 505 19.91 -10.37 -11.27
N ARG A 506 20.73 -10.24 -10.21
CA ARG A 506 20.26 -9.90 -8.85
C ARG A 506 21.33 -9.10 -8.09
N PRO A 507 20.95 -8.21 -7.14
CA PRO A 507 21.91 -7.63 -6.22
C PRO A 507 22.53 -8.69 -5.30
N SER A 508 23.70 -8.42 -4.72
CA SER A 508 24.20 -9.21 -3.58
C SER A 508 23.29 -9.03 -2.36
N GLU A 509 23.47 -9.88 -1.35
CA GLU A 509 23.02 -9.55 0.00
C GLU A 509 23.80 -8.35 0.54
N ILE A 510 23.23 -7.67 1.55
CA ILE A 510 23.93 -6.60 2.27
C ILE A 510 24.88 -7.24 3.27
N GLU A 511 26.19 -7.05 3.11
CA GLU A 511 27.20 -7.66 3.95
C GLU A 511 27.67 -6.68 5.03
N ARG A 512 27.71 -7.13 6.28
CA ARG A 512 28.36 -6.40 7.36
C ARG A 512 29.89 -6.50 7.20
N ILE A 513 30.61 -5.38 7.35
CA ILE A 513 32.05 -5.29 7.02
C ILE A 513 32.95 -4.83 8.18
N ASP A 514 32.38 -4.55 9.36
CA ASP A 514 33.12 -4.17 10.58
C ASP A 514 33.48 -5.36 11.47
#